data_AF-A0A975CUH2-F1
#
_entry.id   AF-A0A975CUH2-F1
#
_cell.length_a   1.000
_cell.length_b   1.000
_cell.length_c   1.000
_cell.angle_alpha   90.00
_cell.angle_beta   90.00
_cell.angle_gamma   90.00
#
_symmetry.space_group_name_H-M   'P 1'
#
loop_
_entity.id
_entity.type
_entity.pdbx_description
1 polymer ?
#
loop_
_entity_poly.entity_id
_entity_poly.type
_entity_poly.pdbx_seq_one_letter_code
_entity_poly.pdbx_strand_id
1 'polypeptide(L)'
;MIYPGTSEVTAGGLALRCPGCGNTDFLPEKDYCPRCGESRRNLCRPKDGLAPRHTCPPDARFCEQCGAPTAFLLGGLLAPWEESPAEN
;
A
#
# COMPACT_ATOMS: atom_id res chain seq x y z
N MET A 1 -17.31 7.43 -10.76
CA MET A 1 -17.00 7.45 -9.31
C MET A 1 -15.49 7.41 -9.21
N ILE A 2 -14.86 8.59 -9.10
CA ILE A 2 -13.41 8.73 -9.06
C ILE A 2 -13.11 9.13 -7.63
N TYR A 3 -12.75 8.16 -6.79
CA TYR A 3 -12.26 8.49 -5.45
C TYR A 3 -10.88 9.13 -5.62
N PRO A 4 -10.65 10.37 -5.17
CA PRO A 4 -9.33 10.99 -5.20
C PRO A 4 -8.46 10.40 -4.08
N GLY A 5 -8.22 9.09 -4.13
CA GLY A 5 -7.11 8.48 -3.41
C GLY A 5 -5.90 8.59 -4.32
N THR A 6 -5.20 9.72 -4.29
CA THR A 6 -3.91 9.88 -4.98
C THR A 6 -2.88 8.99 -4.28
N SER A 7 -2.98 7.68 -4.47
CA SER A 7 -1.89 6.78 -4.15
C SER A 7 -0.73 7.22 -5.04
N GLU A 8 0.30 7.82 -4.46
CA GLU A 8 1.52 8.24 -5.15
C GLU A 8 2.23 6.98 -5.67
N VAL A 9 1.75 6.43 -6.79
CA VAL A 9 2.26 5.20 -7.41
C VAL A 9 2.60 5.43 -8.86
N THR A 10 3.63 4.74 -9.34
CA THR A 10 3.99 4.68 -10.76
C THR A 10 2.96 3.89 -11.55
N ALA A 11 2.90 4.08 -12.87
CA ALA A 11 2.06 3.32 -13.80
C ALA A 11 2.18 1.78 -13.68
N GLY A 12 3.30 1.27 -13.16
CA GLY A 12 3.51 -0.16 -12.86
C GLY A 12 2.94 -0.64 -11.52
N GLY A 13 2.21 0.20 -10.77
CA GLY A 13 1.65 -0.14 -9.46
C GLY A 13 2.66 -0.13 -8.31
N LEU A 14 3.76 0.61 -8.46
CA LEU A 14 4.82 0.75 -7.44
C LEU A 14 4.68 2.07 -6.69
N ALA A 15 4.75 2.04 -5.36
CA ALA A 15 4.79 3.25 -4.55
C ALA A 15 5.99 4.15 -4.90
N LEU A 16 5.70 5.44 -5.07
CA LEU A 16 6.65 6.55 -5.21
C LEU A 16 7.20 7.00 -3.85
N ARG A 17 6.51 6.64 -2.75
CA ARG A 17 6.93 6.88 -1.37
C ARG A 17 6.78 5.60 -0.54
N CYS A 18 7.76 5.30 0.31
CA CYS A 18 7.72 4.10 1.13
C CYS A 18 6.70 4.25 2.25
N PRO A 19 5.77 3.30 2.43
CA PRO A 19 4.81 3.35 3.52
C PRO A 19 5.49 3.18 4.89
N GLY A 20 6.50 2.32 5.01
CA GLY A 20 7.16 2.08 6.29
C GLY A 20 8.07 3.20 6.79
N CYS A 21 8.78 3.90 5.90
CA CYS A 21 9.82 4.87 6.29
C CYS A 21 9.77 6.21 5.55
N GLY A 22 8.84 6.41 4.62
CA GLY A 22 8.71 7.64 3.85
C GLY A 22 9.79 7.86 2.79
N ASN A 23 10.70 6.91 2.57
CA ASN A 23 11.74 7.02 1.55
C ASN A 23 11.14 7.13 0.14
N THR A 24 11.59 8.09 -0.65
CA THR A 24 11.19 8.31 -2.05
C THR A 24 12.26 7.90 -3.05
N ASP A 25 13.49 7.67 -2.57
CA ASP A 25 14.62 7.27 -3.40
C ASP A 25 14.58 5.76 -3.66
N PHE A 26 13.99 5.38 -4.80
CA PHE A 26 13.82 3.99 -5.18
C PHE A 26 14.58 3.67 -6.45
N LEU A 27 15.20 2.49 -6.46
CA LEU A 27 15.76 1.92 -7.67
C LEU A 27 14.61 1.48 -8.61
N PRO A 28 14.66 1.83 -9.90
CA PRO A 28 13.56 1.55 -10.85
C PRO A 28 13.27 0.05 -11.01
N GLU A 29 14.28 -0.80 -10.83
CA GLU A 29 14.17 -2.26 -10.95
C GLU A 29 13.78 -2.97 -9.66
N LYS A 30 13.65 -2.26 -8.52
CA LYS A 30 13.38 -2.89 -7.22
C LYS A 30 11.95 -2.66 -6.78
N ASP A 31 11.28 -3.76 -6.43
CA ASP A 31 9.92 -3.77 -5.87
C ASP A 31 9.88 -3.55 -4.34
N TYR A 32 11.01 -3.21 -3.72
CA TYR A 32 11.11 -2.98 -2.28
C TYR A 32 11.93 -1.73 -1.97
N CYS A 33 11.74 -1.20 -0.76
CA CYS A 33 12.48 -0.07 -0.27
C CYS A 33 13.90 -0.50 0.13
N PRO A 34 14.96 0.10 -0.44
CA PRO A 34 16.33 -0.21 -0.07
C PRO A 34 16.69 0.24 1.36
N ARG A 35 15.91 1.14 1.96
CA ARG A 35 16.16 1.67 3.32
C ARG A 35 15.57 0.82 4.44
N CYS A 36 14.34 0.34 4.29
CA CYS A 36 13.64 -0.43 5.35
C CYS A 36 13.25 -1.86 4.93
N GLY A 37 13.40 -2.22 3.66
CA GLY A 37 13.00 -3.52 3.13
C GLY A 37 11.49 -3.69 2.86
N GLU A 38 10.67 -2.67 3.10
CA GLU A 38 9.22 -2.78 2.86
C GLU A 38 8.88 -2.84 1.37
N SER A 39 7.84 -3.59 1.02
CA SER A 39 7.41 -3.74 -0.37
C SER A 39 6.82 -2.44 -0.93
N ARG A 40 7.23 -2.07 -2.16
CA ARG A 40 6.65 -0.96 -2.93
C ARG A 40 5.34 -1.34 -3.59
N ARG A 41 5.07 -2.63 -3.75
CA ARG A 41 3.77 -3.14 -4.20
C ARG A 41 2.82 -3.20 -3.02
N ASN A 42 1.55 -2.93 -3.30
CA ASN A 42 0.52 -3.09 -2.31
C ASN A 42 0.20 -4.58 -2.12
N LEU A 43 0.86 -5.21 -1.16
CA LEU A 43 0.69 -6.64 -0.86
C LEU A 43 -0.22 -6.81 0.35
N CYS A 44 -1.11 -7.81 0.31
CA CYS A 44 -1.87 -8.18 1.49
C CYS A 44 -0.97 -8.80 2.57
N ARG A 45 -1.23 -8.47 3.84
CA ARG A 45 -0.52 -9.02 5.01
C ARG A 45 -1.50 -9.87 5.85
N PRO A 46 -1.70 -11.15 5.50
CA PRO A 46 -2.53 -12.04 6.29
C PRO A 46 -1.93 -12.24 7.68
N LYS A 47 -2.78 -12.24 8.73
CA LYS A 47 -2.35 -12.43 10.12
C LYS A 47 -1.71 -13.80 10.36
N ASP A 48 -2.23 -14.82 9.70
CA ASP A 48 -1.83 -16.20 9.93
C ASP A 48 -0.50 -16.59 9.26
N GLY A 49 0.09 -15.72 8.41
CA GLY A 49 1.37 -15.98 7.74
C GLY A 49 1.39 -17.15 6.74
N LEU A 50 0.37 -18.02 6.76
CA LEU A 50 0.20 -19.16 5.87
C LEU A 50 -0.43 -18.80 4.53
N ALA A 51 -1.21 -17.73 4.47
CA ALA A 51 -1.89 -17.35 3.23
C ALA A 51 -0.92 -16.68 2.25
N PRO A 52 -1.03 -16.98 0.94
CA PRO A 52 -0.23 -16.31 -0.08
C PRO A 52 -0.48 -14.79 -0.05
N ARG A 53 0.59 -14.02 -0.28
CA ARG A 53 0.49 -12.58 -0.43
C ARG A 53 -0.01 -12.27 -1.84
N HIS A 54 -1.17 -11.65 -1.93
CA HIS A 54 -1.75 -11.18 -3.17
C HIS A 54 -1.35 -9.74 -3.45
N THR A 55 -1.01 -9.45 -4.70
CA THR A 55 -0.86 -8.08 -5.20
C THR A 55 -2.22 -7.45 -5.32
N CYS A 56 -2.46 -6.42 -4.50
CA CYS A 56 -3.69 -5.66 -4.49
C CYS A 56 -3.52 -4.36 -5.30
N PRO A 57 -4.61 -3.77 -5.78
CA PRO A 57 -4.59 -2.42 -6.36
C PRO A 57 -3.94 -1.41 -5.41
N PRO A 58 -3.25 -0.38 -5.91
CA PRO A 58 -2.56 0.62 -5.07
C PRO A 58 -3.50 1.41 -4.14
N ASP A 59 -4.77 1.48 -4.49
CA ASP A 59 -5.87 2.12 -3.77
C ASP A 59 -6.61 1.16 -2.82
N ALA A 60 -6.29 -0.13 -2.86
CA ALA A 60 -6.93 -1.13 -2.01
C ALA A 60 -6.36 -1.13 -0.57
N ARG A 61 -7.22 -0.85 0.40
CA ARG A 61 -6.90 -0.92 1.84
C ARG A 61 -6.95 -2.35 2.39
N PHE A 62 -7.81 -3.16 1.80
CA PHE A 62 -7.98 -4.58 2.12
C PHE A 62 -7.91 -5.40 0.84
N CYS A 63 -7.43 -6.63 0.94
CA CYS A 63 -7.37 -7.54 -0.18
C CYS A 63 -8.77 -8.07 -0.52
N GLU A 64 -9.18 -7.96 -1.77
CA GLU A 64 -10.47 -8.50 -2.23
C GLU A 64 -10.50 -10.03 -2.24
N GLN A 65 -9.34 -10.69 -2.28
CA GLN A 65 -9.25 -12.15 -2.31
C GLN A 65 -9.23 -12.78 -0.92
N CYS A 66 -8.55 -12.18 0.04
CA CYS A 66 -8.37 -12.76 1.39
C CYS A 66 -8.90 -11.90 2.53
N GLY A 67 -9.38 -10.68 2.27
CA GLY A 67 -9.87 -9.75 3.29
C GLY A 67 -8.78 -9.17 4.20
N ALA A 68 -7.51 -9.57 4.04
CA ALA A 68 -6.42 -9.11 4.88
C ALA A 68 -6.06 -7.63 4.58
N PRO A 69 -5.61 -6.87 5.60
CA PRO A 69 -5.14 -5.50 5.39
C PRO A 69 -3.92 -5.49 4.47
N THR A 70 -3.80 -4.43 3.69
CA THR A 70 -2.69 -4.28 2.75
C THR A 70 -1.51 -3.52 3.37
N ALA A 71 -0.32 -3.70 2.79
CA ALA A 71 0.90 -3.04 3.26
C ALA A 71 0.78 -1.51 3.23
N PHE A 72 0.01 -0.95 2.28
CA PHE A 72 -0.20 0.50 2.20
C PHE A 72 -1.09 1.03 3.32
N LEU A 73 -2.13 0.28 3.71
CA LEU A 73 -2.93 0.62 4.89
C LEU A 73 -2.08 0.53 6.17
N LEU A 74 -1.33 -0.56 6.33
CA LEU A 74 -0.53 -0.79 7.54
C LEU A 74 0.63 0.18 7.71
N GLY A 75 1.24 0.63 6.61
CA GLY A 75 2.26 1.67 6.65
C GLY A 75 1.71 3.08 6.44
N GLY A 76 0.41 3.31 6.64
CA GLY A 76 -0.16 4.66 6.68
C GLY A 76 -0.08 5.45 5.37
N LEU A 77 0.15 4.79 4.23
CA LEU A 77 0.07 5.41 2.91
C LEU A 77 -1.39 5.66 2.49
N LEU A 78 -2.27 4.77 2.95
CA LEU A 78 -3.72 4.90 2.82
C LEU A 78 -4.29 5.14 4.22
N ALA A 79 -5.02 6.25 4.39
CA ALA A 79 -5.77 6.50 5.61
C ALA A 79 -6.88 5.43 5.77
N PRO A 80 -7.15 4.94 6.99
CA PRO A 80 -8.32 4.10 7.25
C PRO A 80 -9.61 4.84 6.87
N TRP A 81 -10.66 4.10 6.51
CA TRP A 81 -11.93 4.69 6.05
C TRP A 81 -12.59 5.60 7.10
N GLU A 82 -12.34 5.36 8.39
CA GLU A 82 -12.87 6.14 9.51
C GLU A 82 -12.26 7.55 9.65
N GLU A 83 -11.16 7.85 8.96
CA GLU A 83 -10.55 9.20 8.94
C GLU A 83 -10.96 10.00 7.69
N SER A 84 -12.18 9.81 7.21
CA SER A 84 -12.82 10.85 6.40
C SER A 84 -13.10 12.00 7.38
N PRO A 85 -12.43 13.17 7.31
CA PRO A 85 -12.84 14.28 8.16
C PRO A 85 -14.30 14.54 7.83
N ALA A 86 -15.13 14.50 8.87
CA ALA A 86 -16.47 15.04 8.81
C ALA A 86 -16.33 16.44 8.18
N GLU A 87 -16.89 16.58 6.98
CA GLU A 87 -17.18 17.85 6.35
C GLU A 87 -17.85 18.72 7.44
N ASN A 88 -17.20 19.83 7.80
CA ASN A 88 -17.72 20.85 8.69
C ASN A 88 -18.04 22.08 7.85
#